data_AF-A0A3B8RX23-F1
#
_entry.id   AF-A0A3B8RX23-F1
#
_cell.length_a   1.000
_cell.length_b   1.000
_cell.length_c   1.000
_cell.angle_alpha   90.00
_cell.angle_beta   90.00
_cell.angle_gamma   90.00
#
_symmetry.space_group_name_H-M   'P 1'
#
loop_
_entity.id
_entity.type
_entity.pdbx_description
1 polymer ?
#
loop_
_entity_poly.entity_id
_entity_poly.type
_entity_poly.pdbx_seq_one_letter_code
_entity_poly.pdbx_strand_id
1 'polypeptide(L)' 'MQLQVIQKKIYEIRGQKVMLDFDLAILYEVETRVLKQTVRRNLDIFPDDFMFQLT' A
#
# COMPACT_ATOMS: atom_id res chain seq x y z
N MET A 1 -12.56 -16.76 -2.39
CA MET A 1 -12.76 -15.72 -3.42
C MET A 1 -12.03 -14.40 -3.16
N GLN A 2 -11.51 -14.10 -1.95
CA GLN A 2 -10.76 -12.85 -1.67
C GLN A 2 -9.31 -12.82 -2.19
N LEU A 3 -8.60 -13.97 -2.22
CA LEU A 3 -7.19 -14.03 -2.64
C LEU A 3 -6.95 -13.56 -4.09
N GLN A 4 -7.90 -13.81 -4.99
CA GLN A 4 -7.80 -13.41 -6.40
C GLN A 4 -7.83 -11.88 -6.58
N VAL A 5 -8.48 -11.16 -5.67
CA VAL A 5 -8.56 -9.69 -5.73
C VAL A 5 -7.22 -9.07 -5.32
N ILE A 6 -6.59 -9.62 -4.29
CA ILE A 6 -5.26 -9.17 -3.82
C ILE A 6 -4.21 -9.41 -4.89
N GLN A 7 -4.19 -10.59 -5.51
CA GLN A 7 -3.21 -10.93 -6.55
C GLN A 7 -3.27 -9.99 -7.77
N LYS A 8 -4.46 -9.50 -8.14
CA LYS A 8 -4.64 -8.53 -9.23
C LYS A 8 -4.16 -7.12 -8.91
N LYS A 9 -3.95 -6.82 -7.62
CA LYS A 9 -3.50 -5.53 -7.08
C LYS A 9 -2.00 -5.53 -6.74
N ILE A 10 -1.30 -6.63 -7.01
CA ILE A 10 0.16 -6.73 -6.88
C ILE A 10 0.77 -6.42 -8.24
N TYR A 11 1.55 -5.35 -8.29
CA TYR A 11 2.28 -4.88 -9.45
C TYR A 11 3.76 -5.22 -9.30
N GLU A 12 4.45 -5.36 -10.43
CA GLU A 12 5.90 -5.46 -10.45
C GLU A 12 6.50 -4.14 -10.89
N ILE A 13 7.21 -3.46 -9.99
CA ILE A 13 7.87 -2.18 -10.25
C ILE A 13 9.34 -2.32 -9.86
N ARG A 14 10.24 -2.07 -10.82
CA ARG A 14 11.70 -2.20 -10.63
C ARG A 14 12.12 -3.56 -10.03
N GLY A 15 11.44 -4.64 -10.42
CA GLY A 15 11.69 -6.01 -9.94
C GLY A 15 11.16 -6.29 -8.53
N GLN A 16 10.36 -5.39 -7.95
CA GLN A 16 9.73 -5.59 -6.65
C GLN A 16 8.22 -5.72 -6.80
N LYS A 17 7.63 -6.65 -6.04
CA LYS A 17 6.18 -6.81 -5.93
C LYS A 17 5.62 -5.78 -4.97
N VAL A 18 4.77 -4.91 -5.47
CA VAL A 18 4.23 -3.76 -4.72
C VAL A 18 2.72 -3.67 -4.87
N MET A 19 2.06 -3.13 -3.85
CA MET A 19 0.65 -2.75 -3.93
C MET A 19 0.57 -1.22 -3.91
N LEU A 20 -0.25 -0.66 -4.79
CA LEU A 20 -0.45 0.78 -4.83
C LEU A 20 -1.30 1.23 -3.64
N ASP A 21 -1.06 2.43 -3.16
CA ASP A 21 -1.71 3.02 -1.99
C ASP A 21 -3.25 3.05 -2.08
N PHE A 22 -3.80 3.29 -3.27
CA PHE A 22 -5.25 3.25 -3.50
C PHE A 22 -5.83 1.84 -3.41
N ASP A 23 -5.09 0.82 -3.85
CA ASP A 23 -5.51 -0.57 -3.74
C ASP A 23 -5.51 -1.04 -2.29
N LEU A 24 -4.49 -0.61 -1.55
CA LEU A 24 -4.36 -0.85 -0.12
C LEU A 24 -5.48 -0.15 0.65
N ALA A 25 -5.83 1.09 0.28
CA ALA A 25 -6.93 1.84 0.89
C ALA A 25 -8.28 1.15 0.69
N ILE A 26 -8.55 0.62 -0.52
CA ILE A 26 -9.75 -0.18 -0.80
C ILE A 26 -9.79 -1.45 0.05
N LEU A 27 -8.65 -2.13 0.22
CA LEU A 27 -8.55 -3.36 1.02
C LEU A 27 -8.87 -3.12 2.51
N TYR A 28 -8.44 -1.98 3.04
CA TYR A 28 -8.74 -1.56 4.41
C TYR A 28 -10.05 -0.79 4.55
N GLU A 29 -10.81 -0.62 3.45
CA GLU A 29 -12.07 0.13 3.42
C GLU A 29 -11.94 1.57 3.95
N VAL A 30 -10.78 2.20 3.67
CA VAL A 30 -10.47 3.59 4.06
C VAL A 30 -10.22 4.46 2.84
N GLU A 31 -10.34 5.77 3.01
CA GLU A 31 -9.88 6.72 1.99
C GLU A 31 -8.34 6.72 1.89
N THR A 32 -7.80 6.79 0.67
CA THR A 32 -6.36 6.89 0.42
C THR A 32 -5.70 8.05 1.18
N ARG A 33 -6.41 9.17 1.35
CA ARG A 33 -5.94 10.33 2.12
C ARG A 33 -5.76 10.00 3.60
N VAL A 34 -6.71 9.26 4.18
CA VAL A 34 -6.66 8.83 5.59
C VAL A 34 -5.52 7.84 5.79
N LEU A 35 -5.37 6.88 4.88
CA LEU A 35 -4.24 5.93 4.90
C LEU A 35 -2.90 6.68 4.88
N LYS A 36 -2.69 7.59 3.93
CA LYS A 36 -1.47 8.42 3.85
C LYS A 36 -1.22 9.23 5.12
N GLN A 37 -2.27 9.79 5.70
CA GLN A 37 -2.17 10.58 6.93
C GLN A 37 -1.72 9.71 8.11
N THR A 38 -2.30 8.53 8.27
CA THR A 38 -1.94 7.58 9.34
C THR A 38 -0.50 7.10 9.19
N VAL A 39 -0.09 6.75 7.97
CA VAL A 39 1.28 6.30 7.70
C VAL A 39 2.28 7.42 8.02
N ARG A 40 2.03 8.64 7.54
CA ARG A 40 2.90 9.80 7.83
C ARG A 40 3.00 10.16 9.32
N ARG A 41 1.92 9.95 10.09
CA ARG A 41 1.89 10.25 11.53
C ARG A 41 2.63 9.24 12.38
N ASN A 42 2.75 8.01 11.90
CA ASN A 42 3.33 6.90 12.65
C ASN A 42 4.41 6.20 11.80
N LEU A 43 5.26 6.97 11.10
CA LEU A 43 6.31 6.37 10.25
C LEU A 43 7.27 5.49 11.04
N ASP A 44 7.43 5.78 12.33
CA ASP A 44 8.28 5.06 13.29
C ASP A 44 7.83 3.62 13.58
N ILE A 45 6.55 3.28 13.35
CA ILE A 45 6.04 1.91 13.56
C ILE A 45 6.02 1.08 12.27
N PHE A 46 6.29 1.69 11.11
CA PHE A 46 6.34 0.99 9.84
C PHE A 46 7.78 0.57 9.52
N PRO A 47 8.01 -0.66 9.04
CA PRO A 47 9.30 -1.08 8.52
C PRO A 47 9.81 -0.17 7.39
N ASP A 48 11.13 -0.03 7.26
CA ASP A 48 11.76 0.80 6.22
C ASP A 48 11.43 0.33 4.78
N ASP A 49 11.03 -0.93 4.62
CA ASP A 49 10.64 -1.56 3.35
C ASP A 49 9.12 -1.55 3.10
N PHE A 50 8.33 -0.97 4.02
CA PHE A 50 6.87 -0.96 3.94
C PHE A 50 6.32 -0.14 2.77
N MET A 51 6.94 1.02 2.52
CA MET A 51 6.53 1.92 1.44
C MET A 51 7.73 2.63 0.84
N PHE A 52 7.64 2.94 -0.44
CA PHE A 52 8.53 3.90 -1.08
C PHE A 52 7.72 4.81 -1.98
N GLN A 53 8.18 6.06 -2.10
CA GLN A 53 7.59 7.02 -3.01
C GLN A 53 8.35 6.98 -4.32
N LEU A 54 7.63 6.77 -5.42
CA LEU A 54 8.19 6.99 -6.75
C LEU A 54 8.36 8.50 -6.97
N THR A 55 9.59 8.90 -7.32
CA THR A 55 9.95 10.23 -7.86
C THR A 55 9.94 10.21 -9.37
#